data_AF-A0A957P1E6-F1
#
_entry.id   AF-A0A957P1E6-F1
#
_cell.length_a   1.000
_cell.length_b   1.000
_cell.length_c   1.000
_cell.angle_alpha   90.00
_cell.angle_beta   90.00
_cell.angle_gamma   90.00
#
_symmetry.space_group_name_H-M   'P 1'
#
loop_
_entity.id
_entity.type
_entity.pdbx_description
1 polymer ?
#
loop_
_entity_poly.entity_id
_entity_poly.type
_entity_poly.pdbx_seq_one_letter_code
_entity_poly.pdbx_strand_id
1 'polypeptide(L)'
;MRWIANQIKLLHPFVARSEITAMIVVATLVGYFGGLLYWYGGYIVQTQPPMWAWLFIPDCPLFAFWGGMALLGVVARRYWSRNAQMQGQRALIIAGVVMLVGWLSTYLPSAPTGWVNQQAMLGIACWTFLLFGFLFRRLPLWLLTITVFGNIKYGVWTVSAWLIFWRNTALVFGAPYFSADSIFMTITHLGMIGLGIFLITWFRPNWTAALIAFVWFGLSDFVDYGLGYYPPLPELYIPVYLMQWSTIAMTLLLTAWLLWLSQQPAVQDEKFPAAAATA
;
A
#
# COMPACT_ATOMS: atom_id res chain seq x y z
N MET A 1 22.36 14.85 4.28
CA MET A 1 21.48 13.65 4.20
C MET A 1 21.67 12.63 5.32
N ARG A 2 22.91 12.26 5.73
CA ARG A 2 23.14 11.27 6.81
C ARG A 2 22.43 11.62 8.13
N TRP A 3 22.40 12.90 8.51
CA TRP A 3 21.71 13.37 9.72
C TRP A 3 20.22 13.03 9.70
N ILE A 4 19.49 13.38 8.62
CA ILE A 4 18.06 13.07 8.48
C ILE A 4 17.81 11.57 8.56
N ALA A 5 18.64 10.77 7.86
CA ALA A 5 18.53 9.31 7.91
C ALA A 5 18.74 8.77 9.34
N ASN A 6 19.65 9.36 10.12
CA ASN A 6 19.85 8.98 11.51
C ASN A 6 18.66 9.38 12.39
N GLN A 7 18.09 10.57 12.20
CA GLN A 7 16.89 10.99 12.94
C GLN A 7 15.69 10.05 12.67
N ILE A 8 15.48 9.63 11.42
CA ILE A 8 14.40 8.68 11.10
C ILE A 8 14.65 7.31 11.73
N LYS A 9 15.90 6.84 11.78
CA LYS A 9 16.26 5.59 12.47
C LYS A 9 15.97 5.62 13.97
N LEU A 10 16.04 6.78 14.62
CA LEU A 10 15.67 6.92 16.04
C LEU A 10 14.17 6.65 16.27
N LEU A 11 13.33 6.75 15.23
CA LEU A 11 11.91 6.42 15.32
C LEU A 11 11.63 4.92 15.22
N HIS A 12 12.60 4.10 14.80
CA HIS A 12 12.39 2.64 14.66
C HIS A 12 11.94 1.97 15.96
N PRO A 13 12.60 2.18 17.12
CA PRO A 13 12.15 1.56 18.37
C PRO A 13 10.80 2.08 18.85
N PHE A 14 10.47 3.34 18.57
CA PHE A 14 9.16 3.91 18.92
C PHE A 14 8.04 3.25 18.11
N VAL A 15 8.20 3.15 16.80
CA VAL A 15 7.23 2.48 15.93
C VAL A 15 7.14 0.99 16.23
N ALA A 16 8.25 0.35 16.61
CA ALA A 16 8.30 -1.06 16.96
C ALA A 16 7.59 -1.43 18.27
N ARG A 17 7.11 -0.45 19.05
CA ARG A 17 6.21 -0.72 20.19
C ARG A 17 4.96 -1.43 19.70
N SER A 18 4.51 -2.43 20.44
CA SER A 18 3.36 -3.27 20.07
C SER A 18 2.11 -2.46 19.75
N GLU A 19 1.85 -1.43 20.56
CA GLU A 19 0.65 -0.60 20.46
C GLU A 19 0.68 0.25 19.18
N ILE A 20 1.85 0.83 18.88
CA ILE A 20 2.02 1.70 17.71
C ILE A 20 2.01 0.88 16.42
N THR A 21 2.74 -0.23 16.37
CA THR A 21 2.70 -1.14 15.22
C THR A 21 1.29 -1.68 15.01
N ALA A 22 0.60 -2.13 16.06
CA ALA A 22 -0.77 -2.64 15.97
C ALA A 22 -1.72 -1.56 15.47
N MET A 23 -1.63 -0.33 15.99
CA MET A 23 -2.45 0.79 15.55
C MET A 23 -2.25 1.07 14.05
N ILE A 24 -1.01 1.11 13.56
CA ILE A 24 -0.72 1.32 12.13
C ILE A 24 -1.31 0.18 11.29
N VAL A 25 -1.09 -1.08 11.69
CA VAL A 25 -1.63 -2.25 10.99
C VAL A 25 -3.16 -2.19 10.93
N VAL A 26 -3.83 -1.92 12.06
CA VAL A 26 -5.30 -1.80 12.12
C VAL A 26 -5.77 -0.64 11.24
N ALA A 27 -5.12 0.53 11.32
CA ALA A 27 -5.49 1.68 10.49
C ALA A 27 -5.37 1.37 8.99
N THR A 28 -4.30 0.68 8.56
CA THR A 28 -4.13 0.27 7.16
C THR A 28 -5.15 -0.79 6.73
N LEU A 29 -5.52 -1.71 7.61
CA LEU A 29 -6.55 -2.72 7.35
C LEU A 29 -7.94 -2.10 7.23
N VAL A 30 -8.27 -1.15 8.11
CA VAL A 30 -9.52 -0.38 8.05
C VAL A 30 -9.53 0.48 6.78
N GLY A 31 -8.42 1.13 6.44
CA GLY A 31 -8.28 1.90 5.20
C GLY A 31 -8.49 1.03 3.95
N TYR A 32 -8.01 -0.21 3.97
CA TYR A 32 -8.23 -1.18 2.90
C TYR A 32 -9.72 -1.50 2.71
N PHE A 33 -10.40 -1.93 3.77
CA PHE A 33 -11.83 -2.27 3.68
C PHE A 33 -12.67 -1.03 3.40
N GLY A 34 -12.39 0.10 4.03
CA GLY A 34 -13.08 1.36 3.80
C GLY A 34 -12.94 1.85 2.35
N GLY A 35 -11.72 1.83 1.80
CA GLY A 35 -11.46 2.21 0.41
C GLY A 35 -12.16 1.28 -0.59
N LEU A 36 -12.14 -0.03 -0.35
CA LEU A 36 -12.85 -0.99 -1.20
C LEU A 36 -14.36 -0.89 -1.09
N LEU A 37 -14.93 -0.67 0.09
CA LEU A 37 -16.38 -0.58 0.26
C LEU A 37 -16.93 0.76 -0.28
N TYR A 38 -16.23 1.86 -0.01
CA TYR A 38 -16.71 3.20 -0.33
C TYR A 38 -16.32 3.65 -1.73
N TRP A 39 -15.08 3.41 -2.17
CA TRP A 39 -14.53 4.00 -3.39
C TRP A 39 -14.53 3.02 -4.57
N TYR A 40 -13.99 1.81 -4.37
CA TYR A 40 -13.78 0.86 -5.47
C TYR A 40 -14.90 -0.17 -5.64
N GLY A 41 -15.73 -0.40 -4.62
CA GLY A 41 -16.66 -1.52 -4.60
C GLY A 41 -17.72 -1.39 -5.67
N GLY A 42 -18.37 -0.23 -5.74
CA GLY A 42 -19.31 0.08 -6.83
C GLY A 42 -18.65 0.03 -8.20
N TYR A 43 -17.42 0.54 -8.31
CA TYR A 43 -16.66 0.57 -9.54
C TYR A 43 -16.31 -0.84 -10.06
N ILE A 44 -15.81 -1.74 -9.21
CA ILE A 44 -15.47 -3.12 -9.56
C ILE A 44 -16.74 -3.90 -9.92
N VAL A 45 -17.84 -3.69 -9.20
CA VAL A 45 -19.13 -4.32 -9.52
C VAL A 45 -19.66 -3.83 -10.87
N GLN A 46 -19.47 -2.56 -11.21
CA GLN A 46 -19.94 -1.99 -12.47
C GLN A 46 -19.07 -2.43 -13.66
N THR A 47 -17.75 -2.44 -13.49
CA THR A 47 -16.79 -2.71 -14.58
C THR A 47 -16.50 -4.20 -14.77
N GLN A 48 -16.83 -5.05 -13.78
CA GLN A 48 -16.62 -6.50 -13.80
C GLN A 48 -15.23 -6.90 -14.34
N PRO A 49 -14.15 -6.32 -13.77
CA PRO A 49 -12.82 -6.56 -14.29
C PRO A 49 -12.45 -8.04 -14.08
N PRO A 50 -11.68 -8.63 -15.02
CA PRO A 50 -11.23 -10.00 -14.86
C PRO A 50 -10.36 -10.13 -13.60
N MET A 51 -10.43 -11.29 -12.95
CA MET A 51 -9.82 -11.53 -11.63
C MET A 51 -8.32 -11.18 -11.55
N TRP A 52 -7.57 -11.32 -12.64
CA TRP A 52 -6.15 -10.95 -12.68
C TRP A 52 -5.92 -9.44 -12.50
N ALA A 53 -6.89 -8.60 -12.87
CA ALA A 53 -6.80 -7.15 -12.76
C ALA A 53 -7.07 -6.66 -11.32
N TRP A 54 -7.65 -7.49 -10.46
CA TRP A 54 -7.95 -7.13 -9.07
C TRP A 54 -6.71 -6.76 -8.25
N LEU A 55 -5.51 -7.17 -8.65
CA LEU A 55 -4.26 -6.78 -8.00
C LEU A 55 -3.80 -5.35 -8.36
N PHE A 56 -4.39 -4.74 -9.39
CA PHE A 56 -4.00 -3.42 -9.89
C PHE A 56 -5.06 -2.35 -9.62
N ILE A 57 -6.34 -2.72 -9.63
CA ILE A 57 -7.46 -1.77 -9.58
C ILE A 57 -7.62 -1.06 -8.22
N PRO A 58 -7.72 -1.75 -7.07
CA PRO A 58 -7.82 -1.09 -5.77
C PRO A 58 -6.42 -0.75 -5.28
N ASP A 59 -5.70 0.03 -6.09
CA ASP A 59 -4.35 0.48 -5.90
C ASP A 59 -4.09 1.05 -4.50
N CYS A 60 -4.70 2.17 -4.14
CA CYS A 60 -4.45 2.87 -2.88
C CYS A 60 -4.80 1.99 -1.67
N PRO A 61 -5.99 1.35 -1.61
CA PRO A 61 -6.35 0.44 -0.52
C PRO A 61 -5.37 -0.74 -0.37
N LEU A 62 -4.99 -1.38 -1.48
CA LEU A 62 -4.07 -2.52 -1.49
C LEU A 62 -2.70 -2.12 -0.93
N PHE A 63 -2.14 -1.01 -1.41
CA PHE A 63 -0.81 -0.59 -0.99
C PHE A 63 -0.77 -0.03 0.42
N ALA A 64 -1.84 0.61 0.90
CA ALA A 64 -1.98 0.93 2.32
C ALA A 64 -1.87 -0.34 3.17
N PHE A 65 -2.64 -1.39 2.82
CA PHE A 65 -2.62 -2.66 3.54
C PHE A 65 -1.25 -3.33 3.50
N TRP A 66 -0.63 -3.42 2.32
CA TRP A 66 0.72 -3.96 2.16
C TRP A 66 1.73 -3.16 2.96
N GLY A 67 1.58 -1.83 3.06
CA GLY A 67 2.42 -0.97 3.88
C GLY A 67 2.41 -1.38 5.35
N GLY A 68 1.22 -1.61 5.92
CA GLY A 68 1.06 -2.11 7.28
C GLY A 68 1.66 -3.50 7.48
N MET A 69 1.41 -4.43 6.55
CA MET A 69 1.95 -5.80 6.60
C MET A 69 3.48 -5.84 6.47
N ALA A 70 4.04 -5.01 5.59
CA ALA A 70 5.48 -4.88 5.42
C ALA A 70 6.13 -4.26 6.66
N LEU A 71 5.53 -3.22 7.25
CA LEU A 71 5.98 -2.66 8.52
C LEU A 71 5.99 -3.73 9.63
N LEU A 72 4.90 -4.48 9.77
CA LEU A 72 4.79 -5.58 10.73
C LEU A 72 5.92 -6.60 10.53
N GLY A 73 6.18 -7.01 9.29
CA GLY A 73 7.23 -7.99 9.00
C GLY A 73 8.65 -7.48 9.27
N VAL A 74 8.97 -6.22 8.94
CA VAL A 74 10.31 -5.67 9.25
C VAL A 74 10.51 -5.43 10.75
N VAL A 75 9.47 -5.00 11.46
CA VAL A 75 9.48 -4.90 12.93
C VAL A 75 9.66 -6.28 13.55
N ALA A 76 8.86 -7.27 13.13
CA ALA A 76 8.91 -8.61 13.66
C ALA A 76 10.28 -9.27 13.46
N ARG A 77 10.86 -9.11 12.26
CA ARG A 77 12.20 -9.64 11.96
C ARG A 77 13.28 -9.08 12.89
N ARG A 78 13.17 -7.82 13.30
CA ARG A 78 14.21 -7.12 14.08
C ARG A 78 14.00 -7.17 15.59
N TYR A 79 12.76 -7.12 16.04
CA TYR A 79 12.42 -6.92 17.46
C TYR A 79 11.70 -8.11 18.10
N TRP A 80 11.13 -9.04 17.33
CA TRP A 80 10.37 -10.15 17.91
C TRP A 80 11.22 -11.40 18.08
N SER A 81 10.94 -12.15 19.15
CA SER A 81 11.49 -13.49 19.35
C SER A 81 11.04 -14.44 18.24
N ARG A 82 11.80 -15.51 18.01
CA ARG A 82 11.45 -16.53 17.01
C ARG A 82 10.06 -17.14 17.24
N ASN A 83 9.67 -17.33 18.50
CA ASN A 83 8.36 -17.85 18.88
C ASN A 83 7.24 -16.86 18.52
N ALA A 84 7.41 -15.57 18.83
CA ALA A 84 6.46 -14.52 18.45
C ALA A 84 6.36 -14.38 16.92
N GLN A 85 7.47 -14.48 16.18
CA GLN A 85 7.43 -14.50 14.72
C GLN A 85 6.64 -15.69 14.16
N MET A 86 6.79 -16.88 14.74
CA MET A 86 6.00 -18.06 14.34
C MET A 86 4.52 -17.90 14.66
N GLN A 87 4.17 -17.30 15.81
CA GLN A 87 2.78 -17.02 16.16
C GLN A 87 2.17 -15.98 15.21
N GLY A 88 2.86 -14.89 14.94
CA GLY A 88 2.43 -13.89 13.95
C GLY A 88 2.25 -14.49 12.56
N GLN A 89 3.18 -15.34 12.13
CA GLN A 89 3.06 -16.06 10.86
C GLN A 89 1.77 -16.91 10.80
N ARG A 90 1.51 -17.69 11.85
CA ARG A 90 0.30 -18.53 11.95
C ARG A 90 -0.96 -17.69 11.95
N ALA A 91 -0.98 -16.57 12.68
CA ALA A 91 -2.13 -15.66 12.72
C ALA A 91 -2.47 -15.10 11.33
N LEU A 92 -1.47 -14.67 10.55
CA LEU A 92 -1.67 -14.21 9.18
C LEU A 92 -2.19 -15.31 8.25
N ILE A 93 -1.67 -16.53 8.37
CA ILE A 93 -2.17 -17.68 7.59
C ILE A 93 -3.63 -17.99 7.96
N ILE A 94 -3.97 -18.02 9.25
CA ILE A 94 -5.35 -18.24 9.70
C ILE A 94 -6.27 -17.15 9.16
N ALA A 95 -5.87 -15.87 9.25
CA ALA A 95 -6.63 -14.77 8.68
C ALA A 95 -6.83 -14.95 7.16
N GLY A 96 -5.79 -15.36 6.44
CA GLY A 96 -5.87 -15.68 5.01
C GLY A 96 -6.84 -16.81 4.70
N VAL A 97 -6.85 -17.90 5.50
CA VAL A 97 -7.80 -19.01 5.35
C VAL A 97 -9.23 -18.57 5.66
N VAL A 98 -9.44 -17.74 6.69
CA VAL A 98 -10.77 -17.17 6.98
C VAL A 98 -11.26 -16.32 5.82
N MET A 99 -10.40 -15.47 5.25
CA MET A 99 -10.72 -14.67 4.07
C MET A 99 -10.95 -15.54 2.83
N LEU A 100 -10.24 -16.65 2.67
CA LEU A 100 -10.46 -17.62 1.59
C LEU A 100 -11.85 -18.25 1.70
N VAL A 101 -12.26 -18.68 2.89
CA VAL A 101 -13.62 -19.23 3.10
C VAL A 101 -14.67 -18.17 2.80
N GLY A 102 -14.47 -16.94 3.28
CA GLY A 102 -15.33 -15.80 2.95
C GLY A 102 -15.43 -15.57 1.44
N TRP A 103 -14.29 -15.51 0.75
CA TRP A 103 -14.23 -15.32 -0.70
C TRP A 103 -14.89 -16.45 -1.48
N LEU A 104 -14.60 -17.72 -1.17
CA LEU A 104 -15.24 -18.86 -1.84
C LEU A 104 -16.76 -18.88 -1.62
N SER A 105 -17.23 -18.42 -0.45
CA SER A 105 -18.66 -18.33 -0.18
C SER A 105 -19.40 -17.31 -1.05
N THR A 106 -18.69 -16.35 -1.68
CA THR A 106 -19.32 -15.41 -2.64
C THR A 106 -19.68 -16.07 -3.96
N TYR A 107 -19.27 -17.31 -4.20
CA TYR A 107 -19.59 -18.09 -5.41
C TYR A 107 -20.71 -19.11 -5.20
N LEU A 108 -21.29 -19.18 -3.98
CA LEU A 108 -22.40 -20.10 -3.72
C LEU A 108 -23.64 -19.70 -4.55
N PRO A 109 -24.38 -20.65 -5.14
CA PRO A 109 -25.57 -20.34 -5.95
C PRO A 109 -26.64 -19.51 -5.23
N SER A 110 -26.70 -19.58 -3.89
CA SER A 110 -27.63 -18.85 -3.04
C SER A 110 -27.04 -17.59 -2.38
N ALA A 111 -25.84 -17.15 -2.80
CA ALA A 111 -25.20 -15.97 -2.22
C ALA A 111 -26.00 -14.70 -2.56
N PRO A 112 -26.35 -13.85 -1.58
CA PRO A 112 -27.00 -12.57 -1.84
C PRO A 112 -26.12 -11.66 -2.71
N THR A 113 -26.71 -10.83 -3.57
CA THR A 113 -25.98 -9.91 -4.46
C THR A 113 -24.99 -9.03 -3.71
N GLY A 114 -25.37 -8.51 -2.52
CA GLY A 114 -24.48 -7.71 -1.69
C GLY A 114 -23.22 -8.46 -1.24
N TRP A 115 -23.30 -9.78 -1.06
CA TRP A 115 -22.17 -10.65 -0.72
C TRP A 115 -21.31 -10.98 -1.94
N VAL A 116 -21.94 -11.25 -3.09
CA VAL A 116 -21.24 -11.42 -4.38
C VAL A 116 -20.41 -10.18 -4.71
N ASN A 117 -20.93 -8.98 -4.41
CA ASN A 117 -20.22 -7.72 -4.61
C ASN A 117 -18.95 -7.57 -3.75
N GLN A 118 -18.76 -8.40 -2.71
CA GLN A 118 -17.55 -8.39 -1.88
C GLN A 118 -16.42 -9.30 -2.40
N GLN A 119 -16.65 -9.99 -3.52
CA GLN A 119 -15.75 -11.02 -4.04
C GLN A 119 -14.31 -10.52 -4.23
N ALA A 120 -14.11 -9.40 -4.92
CA ALA A 120 -12.76 -8.86 -5.15
C ALA A 120 -12.08 -8.45 -3.83
N MET A 121 -12.83 -7.81 -2.93
CA MET A 121 -12.32 -7.36 -1.62
C MET A 121 -11.87 -8.53 -0.74
N LEU A 122 -12.66 -9.61 -0.67
CA LEU A 122 -12.29 -10.80 0.11
C LEU A 122 -11.15 -11.58 -0.57
N GLY A 123 -11.16 -11.67 -1.90
CA GLY A 123 -10.10 -12.34 -2.67
C GLY A 123 -8.73 -11.68 -2.48
N ILE A 124 -8.65 -10.35 -2.63
CA ILE A 124 -7.40 -9.60 -2.44
C ILE A 124 -6.92 -9.65 -0.99
N ALA A 125 -7.84 -9.58 -0.01
CA ALA A 125 -7.50 -9.71 1.41
C ALA A 125 -6.90 -11.09 1.70
N CYS A 126 -7.55 -12.16 1.19
CA CYS A 126 -7.06 -13.53 1.25
C CYS A 126 -5.64 -13.63 0.67
N TRP A 127 -5.43 -13.17 -0.57
CA TRP A 127 -4.11 -13.25 -1.22
C TRP A 127 -3.04 -12.48 -0.44
N THR A 128 -3.37 -11.30 0.09
CA THR A 128 -2.44 -10.48 0.87
C THR A 128 -2.06 -11.18 2.18
N PHE A 129 -3.04 -11.66 2.96
CA PHE A 129 -2.76 -12.37 4.21
C PHE A 129 -1.95 -13.63 3.98
N LEU A 130 -2.26 -14.41 2.94
CA LEU A 130 -1.50 -15.61 2.60
C LEU A 130 -0.09 -15.27 2.12
N LEU A 131 0.08 -14.29 1.23
CA LEU A 131 1.39 -13.86 0.74
C LEU A 131 2.30 -13.44 1.90
N PHE A 132 1.83 -12.51 2.75
CA PHE A 132 2.60 -12.06 3.90
C PHE A 132 2.73 -13.14 4.97
N GLY A 133 1.74 -14.00 5.16
CA GLY A 133 1.81 -15.16 6.05
C GLY A 133 2.87 -16.17 5.63
N PHE A 134 2.97 -16.52 4.35
CA PHE A 134 4.01 -17.46 3.87
C PHE A 134 5.40 -16.84 3.89
N LEU A 135 5.51 -15.54 3.63
CA LEU A 135 6.79 -14.83 3.54
C LEU A 135 7.20 -14.12 4.84
N PHE A 136 6.39 -14.16 5.91
CA PHE A 136 6.51 -13.30 7.09
C PHE A 136 7.92 -13.25 7.70
N ARG A 137 8.55 -14.42 7.85
CA ARG A 137 9.87 -14.54 8.48
C ARG A 137 11.03 -14.10 7.58
N ARG A 138 10.80 -14.00 6.26
CA ARG A 138 11.79 -13.66 5.24
C ARG A 138 11.13 -12.90 4.10
N LEU A 139 10.66 -11.68 4.39
CA LEU A 139 10.08 -10.83 3.35
C LEU A 139 11.14 -10.52 2.28
N PRO A 140 10.88 -10.89 1.01
CA PRO A 140 11.83 -10.64 -0.05
C PRO A 140 11.90 -9.15 -0.38
N LEU A 141 13.08 -8.69 -0.82
CA LEU A 141 13.33 -7.28 -1.12
C LEU A 141 12.42 -6.73 -2.23
N TRP A 142 12.02 -7.56 -3.20
CA TRP A 142 11.10 -7.13 -4.26
C TRP A 142 9.72 -6.76 -3.69
N LEU A 143 9.21 -7.51 -2.71
CA LEU A 143 7.89 -7.25 -2.11
C LEU A 143 7.90 -5.98 -1.28
N LEU A 144 8.96 -5.79 -0.48
CA LEU A 144 9.18 -4.55 0.28
C LEU A 144 9.32 -3.34 -0.66
N THR A 145 10.08 -3.49 -1.76
CA THR A 145 10.27 -2.42 -2.75
C THR A 145 8.96 -2.05 -3.45
N ILE A 146 8.18 -3.03 -3.94
CA ILE A 146 6.85 -2.80 -4.54
C ILE A 146 5.94 -2.09 -3.54
N THR A 147 5.93 -2.53 -2.28
CA THR A 147 5.11 -1.93 -1.22
C THR A 147 5.46 -0.46 -0.98
N VAL A 148 6.75 -0.14 -0.82
CA VAL A 148 7.23 1.26 -0.67
C VAL A 148 6.82 2.09 -1.88
N PHE A 149 7.07 1.56 -3.07
CA PHE A 149 6.79 2.24 -4.32
C PHE A 149 5.31 2.59 -4.43
N GLY A 150 4.40 1.62 -4.22
CA GLY A 150 2.97 1.87 -4.31
C GLY A 150 2.45 2.82 -3.24
N ASN A 151 2.93 2.72 -2.00
CA ASN A 151 2.56 3.68 -0.93
C ASN A 151 2.90 5.12 -1.32
N ILE A 152 4.11 5.35 -1.85
CA ILE A 152 4.53 6.69 -2.27
C ILE A 152 3.79 7.11 -3.54
N LYS A 153 3.73 6.24 -4.56
CA LYS A 153 3.11 6.54 -5.85
C LYS A 153 1.65 6.93 -5.70
N TYR A 154 0.82 6.05 -5.15
CA TYR A 154 -0.62 6.29 -5.04
C TYR A 154 -0.93 7.37 -4.00
N GLY A 155 -0.09 7.49 -2.97
CA GLY A 155 -0.14 8.61 -2.05
C GLY A 155 0.02 9.95 -2.74
N VAL A 156 1.10 10.13 -3.51
CA VAL A 156 1.37 11.39 -4.25
C VAL A 156 0.33 11.63 -5.34
N TRP A 157 -0.06 10.58 -6.08
CA TRP A 157 -1.06 10.69 -7.14
C TRP A 157 -2.39 11.20 -6.59
N THR A 158 -2.87 10.62 -5.49
CA THR A 158 -4.16 11.02 -4.88
C THR A 158 -4.11 12.43 -4.30
N VAL A 159 -3.03 12.78 -3.59
CA VAL A 159 -2.86 14.16 -3.09
C VAL A 159 -2.85 15.15 -4.25
N SER A 160 -2.19 14.82 -5.36
CA SER A 160 -2.16 15.67 -6.56
C SER A 160 -3.57 15.84 -7.16
N ALA A 161 -4.35 14.75 -7.27
CA ALA A 161 -5.71 14.78 -7.79
C ALA A 161 -6.60 15.76 -6.98
N TRP A 162 -6.53 15.69 -5.64
CA TRP A 162 -7.33 16.56 -4.78
C TRP A 162 -6.84 18.00 -4.71
N LEU A 163 -5.54 18.24 -4.85
CA LEU A 163 -5.01 19.61 -5.02
C LEU A 163 -5.49 20.23 -6.34
N ILE A 164 -5.53 19.47 -7.42
CA ILE A 164 -6.08 19.90 -8.72
C ILE A 164 -7.58 20.19 -8.58
N PHE A 165 -8.31 19.31 -7.90
CA PHE A 165 -9.74 19.52 -7.61
C PHE A 165 -9.98 20.83 -6.85
N TRP A 166 -9.25 21.08 -5.76
CA TRP A 166 -9.37 22.33 -4.98
C TRP A 166 -9.02 23.56 -5.81
N ARG A 167 -7.96 23.49 -6.62
CA ARG A 167 -7.59 24.58 -7.54
C ARG A 167 -8.71 24.86 -8.55
N ASN A 168 -9.21 23.82 -9.21
CA ASN A 168 -10.16 23.99 -10.31
C ASN A 168 -11.55 24.41 -9.81
N THR A 169 -11.98 23.89 -8.66
CA THR A 169 -13.20 24.39 -7.99
C THR A 169 -13.04 25.84 -7.54
N ALA A 170 -11.86 26.27 -7.09
CA ALA A 170 -11.60 27.69 -6.79
C ALA A 170 -11.73 28.60 -8.00
N LEU A 171 -11.28 28.15 -9.17
CA LEU A 171 -11.42 28.91 -10.41
C LEU A 171 -12.88 29.04 -10.87
N VAL A 172 -13.72 28.03 -10.59
CA VAL A 172 -15.13 28.02 -11.00
C VAL A 172 -16.04 28.73 -9.99
N PHE A 173 -15.83 28.51 -8.70
CA PHE A 173 -16.72 29.00 -7.63
C PHE A 173 -16.19 30.22 -6.88
N GLY A 174 -14.97 30.68 -7.17
CA GLY A 174 -14.29 31.78 -6.46
C GLY A 174 -13.61 31.37 -5.15
N ALA A 175 -13.75 30.11 -4.70
CA ALA A 175 -13.04 29.56 -3.55
C ALA A 175 -12.89 28.03 -3.66
N PRO A 176 -11.81 27.43 -3.11
CA PRO A 176 -11.62 25.98 -3.17
C PRO A 176 -12.76 25.23 -2.46
N TYR A 177 -13.27 24.18 -3.09
CA TYR A 177 -14.29 23.33 -2.47
C TYR A 177 -13.64 22.18 -1.67
N PHE A 178 -13.62 22.31 -0.35
CA PHE A 178 -13.07 21.31 0.55
C PHE A 178 -14.16 20.30 1.00
N SER A 179 -14.47 19.32 0.14
CA SER A 179 -15.37 18.23 0.53
C SER A 179 -14.73 17.31 1.58
N ALA A 180 -15.56 16.61 2.36
CA ALA A 180 -15.10 15.61 3.33
C ALA A 180 -14.20 14.55 2.67
N ASP A 181 -14.60 14.03 1.50
CA ASP A 181 -13.81 13.07 0.72
C ASP A 181 -12.44 13.65 0.33
N SER A 182 -12.39 14.88 -0.17
CA SER A 182 -11.14 15.48 -0.63
C SER A 182 -10.13 15.69 0.51
N ILE A 183 -10.62 16.07 1.70
CA ILE A 183 -9.78 16.23 2.90
C ILE A 183 -9.33 14.85 3.39
N PHE A 184 -10.27 13.93 3.55
CA PHE A 184 -10.00 12.60 4.10
C PHE A 184 -9.01 11.81 3.22
N MET A 185 -9.23 11.81 1.91
CA MET A 185 -8.32 11.20 0.95
C MET A 185 -6.95 11.88 1.00
N THR A 186 -6.88 13.21 1.04
CA THR A 186 -5.59 13.90 1.17
C THR A 186 -4.81 13.48 2.44
N ILE A 187 -5.46 13.47 3.61
CA ILE A 187 -4.81 13.13 4.89
C ILE A 187 -4.34 11.67 4.92
N THR A 188 -5.21 10.73 4.53
CA THR A 188 -4.86 9.30 4.53
C THR A 188 -3.73 8.99 3.57
N HIS A 189 -3.67 9.67 2.43
CA HIS A 189 -2.64 9.47 1.42
C HIS A 189 -1.31 10.15 1.78
N LEU A 190 -1.34 11.28 2.51
CA LEU A 190 -0.13 11.79 3.18
C LEU A 190 0.43 10.76 4.17
N GLY A 191 -0.45 10.03 4.87
CA GLY A 191 -0.09 8.89 5.71
C GLY A 191 0.60 7.77 4.92
N MET A 192 0.10 7.42 3.73
CA MET A 192 0.73 6.42 2.85
C MET A 192 2.11 6.87 2.38
N ILE A 193 2.26 8.13 1.94
CA ILE A 193 3.57 8.69 1.56
C ILE A 193 4.55 8.56 2.73
N GLY A 194 4.12 8.99 3.92
CA GLY A 194 4.91 8.91 5.15
C GLY A 194 5.30 7.47 5.48
N LEU A 195 4.37 6.52 5.39
CA LEU A 195 4.61 5.10 5.64
C LEU A 195 5.62 4.51 4.64
N GLY A 196 5.50 4.83 3.35
CA GLY A 196 6.44 4.38 2.32
C GLY A 196 7.86 4.94 2.52
N ILE A 197 7.98 6.25 2.80
CA ILE A 197 9.26 6.91 3.12
C ILE A 197 9.86 6.35 4.41
N PHE A 198 9.04 6.05 5.41
CA PHE A 198 9.52 5.44 6.64
C PHE A 198 10.02 4.01 6.40
N LEU A 199 9.25 3.21 5.68
CA LEU A 199 9.54 1.79 5.44
C LEU A 199 10.84 1.58 4.64
N ILE A 200 11.17 2.44 3.67
CA ILE A 200 12.43 2.34 2.92
C ILE A 200 13.67 2.53 3.81
N THR A 201 13.53 3.07 5.03
CA THR A 201 14.66 3.19 5.98
C THR A 201 15.03 1.88 6.68
N TRP A 202 14.21 0.83 6.54
CA TRP A 202 14.42 -0.49 7.16
C TRP A 202 15.20 -1.48 6.29
N PHE A 203 15.33 -1.19 4.99
CA PHE A 203 16.00 -2.08 4.05
C PHE A 203 16.66 -1.28 2.93
N ARG A 204 17.42 -1.98 2.07
CA ARG A 204 17.98 -1.40 0.85
C ARG A 204 17.46 -2.17 -0.35
N PRO A 205 16.82 -1.51 -1.33
CA PRO A 205 16.42 -2.18 -2.56
C PRO A 205 17.68 -2.57 -3.34
N ASN A 206 17.66 -3.72 -4.00
CA ASN A 206 18.64 -4.05 -5.02
C ASN A 206 18.08 -3.69 -6.41
N TRP A 207 18.94 -3.66 -7.42
CA TRP A 207 18.54 -3.26 -8.77
C TRP A 207 17.43 -4.17 -9.34
N THR A 208 17.45 -5.48 -9.02
CA THR A 208 16.42 -6.43 -9.44
C THR A 208 15.05 -6.09 -8.85
N ALA A 209 14.99 -5.75 -7.56
CA ALA A 209 13.76 -5.35 -6.89
C ALA A 209 13.21 -4.04 -7.47
N ALA A 210 14.09 -3.09 -7.83
CA ALA A 210 13.68 -1.85 -8.50
C ALA A 210 13.11 -2.13 -9.90
N LEU A 211 13.72 -3.02 -10.68
CA LEU A 211 13.22 -3.42 -12.00
C LEU A 211 11.88 -4.15 -11.92
N ILE A 212 11.70 -5.05 -10.95
CA ILE A 212 10.42 -5.73 -10.71
C ILE A 212 9.33 -4.69 -10.37
N ALA A 213 9.65 -3.70 -9.52
CA ALA A 213 8.71 -2.63 -9.22
C ALA A 213 8.37 -1.80 -10.47
N PHE A 214 9.35 -1.45 -11.29
CA PHE A 214 9.11 -0.77 -12.58
C PHE A 214 8.14 -1.55 -13.47
N VAL A 215 8.37 -2.86 -13.65
CA VAL A 215 7.47 -3.71 -14.46
C VAL A 215 6.07 -3.78 -13.84
N TRP A 216 5.97 -3.96 -12.52
CA TRP A 216 4.68 -3.99 -11.82
C TRP A 216 3.89 -2.70 -12.04
N PHE A 217 4.51 -1.54 -11.81
CA PHE A 217 3.83 -0.25 -11.90
C PHE A 217 3.63 0.22 -13.34
N GLY A 218 4.46 -0.20 -14.28
CA GLY A 218 4.20 -0.02 -15.71
C GLY A 218 2.99 -0.83 -16.17
N LEU A 219 2.83 -2.07 -15.68
CA LEU A 219 1.62 -2.86 -15.92
C LEU A 219 0.40 -2.22 -15.25
N SER A 220 0.54 -1.73 -14.01
CA SER A 220 -0.54 -0.98 -13.35
C SER A 220 -0.97 0.24 -14.16
N ASP A 221 -0.02 1.04 -14.66
CA ASP A 221 -0.32 2.22 -15.48
C ASP A 221 -1.09 1.84 -16.75
N PHE A 222 -0.73 0.70 -17.37
CA PHE A 222 -1.45 0.16 -18.51
C PHE A 222 -2.85 -0.36 -18.14
N VAL A 223 -3.03 -1.01 -16.98
CA VAL A 223 -4.36 -1.44 -16.52
C VAL A 223 -5.26 -0.23 -16.27
N ASP A 224 -4.75 0.78 -15.57
CA ASP A 224 -5.53 1.96 -15.19
C ASP A 224 -5.91 2.76 -16.44
N TYR A 225 -4.93 3.20 -17.24
CA TYR A 225 -5.18 4.16 -18.33
C TYR A 225 -5.17 3.55 -19.73
N GLY A 226 -4.53 2.38 -19.91
CA GLY A 226 -4.56 1.65 -21.18
C GLY A 226 -5.82 0.81 -21.37
N LEU A 227 -6.34 0.22 -20.29
CA LEU A 227 -7.58 -0.57 -20.29
C LEU A 227 -8.77 0.20 -19.70
N GLY A 228 -8.54 1.36 -19.10
CA GLY A 228 -9.59 2.21 -18.54
C GLY A 228 -10.07 1.80 -17.15
N TYR A 229 -9.29 0.99 -16.41
CA TYR A 229 -9.62 0.56 -15.05
C TYR A 229 -9.19 1.55 -13.94
N TYR A 230 -9.02 2.84 -14.26
CA TYR A 230 -8.56 3.85 -13.32
C TYR A 230 -9.60 4.16 -12.23
N PRO A 231 -9.16 4.65 -11.04
CA PRO A 231 -10.06 4.99 -9.95
C PRO A 231 -11.12 6.04 -10.35
N PRO A 232 -12.36 5.96 -9.85
CA PRO A 232 -13.36 6.97 -10.13
C PRO A 232 -12.92 8.35 -9.62
N LEU A 233 -13.04 9.37 -10.47
CA LEU A 233 -12.65 10.75 -10.19
C LEU A 233 -13.78 11.72 -10.57
N PRO A 234 -13.90 12.89 -9.90
CA PRO A 234 -14.69 14.01 -10.39
C PRO A 234 -14.08 14.64 -11.66
N GLU A 235 -14.26 13.97 -12.80
CA GLU A 235 -13.61 14.33 -14.08
C GLU A 235 -13.91 15.76 -14.55
N LEU A 236 -15.03 16.34 -14.14
CA LEU A 236 -15.36 17.74 -14.38
C LEU A 236 -14.28 18.70 -13.86
N TYR A 237 -13.59 18.34 -12.77
CA TYR A 237 -12.57 19.16 -12.13
C TYR A 237 -11.18 18.52 -12.12
N ILE A 238 -11.06 17.23 -12.44
CA ILE A 238 -9.78 16.51 -12.45
C ILE A 238 -9.58 15.88 -13.84
N PRO A 239 -8.80 16.53 -14.72
CA PRO A 239 -8.59 16.01 -16.07
C PRO A 239 -7.84 14.67 -16.05
N VAL A 240 -8.44 13.62 -16.61
CA VAL A 240 -7.88 12.26 -16.63
C VAL A 240 -6.50 12.22 -17.28
N TYR A 241 -6.29 12.95 -18.39
CA TYR A 241 -4.99 12.98 -19.08
C TYR A 241 -3.85 13.49 -18.19
N LEU A 242 -4.15 14.42 -17.27
CA LEU A 242 -3.15 14.96 -16.35
C LEU A 242 -2.78 13.91 -15.30
N MET A 243 -3.77 13.16 -14.83
CA MET A 243 -3.55 12.07 -13.88
C MET A 243 -2.81 10.87 -14.51
N GLN A 244 -3.05 10.60 -15.80
CA GLN A 244 -2.30 9.61 -16.58
C GLN A 244 -0.80 9.99 -16.66
N TRP A 245 -0.49 11.23 -17.03
CA TRP A 245 0.90 11.67 -17.09
C TRP A 245 1.54 11.73 -15.70
N SER A 246 0.78 12.08 -14.67
CA SER A 246 1.24 12.02 -13.28
C SER A 246 1.66 10.61 -12.89
N THR A 247 0.86 9.58 -13.19
CA THR A 247 1.20 8.19 -12.84
C THR A 247 2.46 7.71 -13.57
N ILE A 248 2.59 8.00 -14.87
CA ILE A 248 3.75 7.64 -15.69
C ILE A 248 5.01 8.33 -15.15
N ALA A 249 4.92 9.63 -14.87
CA ALA A 249 6.03 10.40 -14.30
C ALA A 249 6.48 9.83 -12.95
N MET A 250 5.53 9.52 -12.06
CA MET A 250 5.84 8.90 -10.77
C MET A 250 6.48 7.52 -10.92
N THR A 251 6.02 6.69 -11.85
CA THR A 251 6.65 5.39 -12.14
C THR A 251 8.12 5.56 -12.54
N LEU A 252 8.41 6.49 -13.45
CA LEU A 252 9.78 6.76 -13.91
C LEU A 252 10.66 7.34 -12.81
N LEU A 253 10.17 8.35 -12.08
CA LEU A 253 10.91 9.03 -11.02
C LEU A 253 11.23 8.11 -9.83
N LEU A 254 10.25 7.33 -9.37
CA LEU A 254 10.46 6.37 -8.27
C LEU A 254 11.39 5.23 -8.69
N THR A 255 11.30 4.77 -9.94
CA THR A 255 12.24 3.78 -10.48
C THR A 255 13.67 4.31 -10.48
N ALA A 256 13.87 5.53 -11.01
CA ALA A 256 15.18 6.17 -11.01
C ALA A 256 15.74 6.35 -9.58
N TRP A 257 14.89 6.78 -8.65
CA TRP A 257 15.25 6.91 -7.23
C TRP A 257 15.65 5.59 -6.59
N LEU A 258 14.91 4.51 -6.82
CA LEU A 258 15.22 3.19 -6.27
C LEU A 258 16.47 2.57 -6.90
N LEU A 259 16.70 2.77 -8.20
CA LEU A 259 17.94 2.36 -8.86
C LEU A 259 19.14 3.11 -8.29
N TRP A 260 19.03 4.43 -8.10
CA TRP A 260 20.06 5.22 -7.42
C TRP A 260 20.31 4.73 -5.99
N LEU A 261 19.26 4.47 -5.21
CA LEU A 261 19.39 3.91 -3.85
C LEU A 261 20.07 2.55 -3.83
N SER A 262 19.86 1.72 -4.85
CA SER A 262 20.47 0.39 -4.96
C SER A 262 21.98 0.40 -5.21
N GLN A 263 22.50 1.51 -5.71
CA GLN A 263 23.94 1.72 -5.93
C GLN A 263 24.65 2.30 -4.70
N GLN A 264 23.89 2.83 -3.74
CA GLN A 264 24.46 3.37 -2.52
C GLN A 264 24.96 2.23 -1.62
N PRO A 265 26.12 2.37 -0.96
CA PRO A 265 26.58 1.39 0.01
C PRO A 265 25.49 1.15 1.05
N ALA A 266 25.24 -0.12 1.39
CA ALA A 266 24.44 -0.42 2.57
C ALA A 266 25.11 0.28 3.74
N VAL A 267 24.38 1.17 4.42
CA VAL A 267 24.85 1.73 5.69
C VAL A 267 25.07 0.52 6.56
N GLN A 268 26.33 0.22 6.91
CA GLN A 268 26.67 -0.92 7.75
C GLN A 268 25.65 -0.94 8.88
N ASP A 269 24.90 -2.04 8.99
CA ASP A 269 24.06 -2.28 10.15
C ASP A 269 25.03 -2.21 11.33
N GLU A 270 25.10 -1.04 11.96
CA GLU A 270 25.62 -0.92 13.32
C GLU A 270 24.89 -2.03 14.05
N LYS A 271 25.64 -3.04 14.47
CA LYS A 271 25.13 -4.19 15.19
C LYS A 271 24.41 -3.63 16.40
N PHE A 272 23.11 -3.37 16.28
CA PHE A 272 22.31 -3.02 17.42
C PHE A 272 22.46 -4.21 18.36
N PRO A 273 22.90 -3.98 19.60
CA PRO A 273 23.09 -5.07 20.54
C PRO A 273 21.80 -5.89 20.53
N ALA A 274 21.95 -7.20 20.27
CA ALA A 274 20.83 -8.13 20.32
C ALA A 274 20.04 -7.79 21.57
N ALA A 275 18.73 -7.50 21.41
CA ALA A 275 17.87 -7.12 22.51
C ALA A 275 18.21 -8.02 23.70
N ALA A 276 18.77 -7.42 24.75
CA ALA A 276 19.12 -8.15 25.95
C ALA A 276 17.86 -8.92 26.32
N ALA A 277 17.96 -10.24 26.33
CA ALA A 277 16.85 -11.10 26.67
C ALA A 277 16.41 -10.72 28.08
N THR A 278 15.42 -9.84 28.18
CA THR A 278 14.71 -9.59 29.44
C THR A 278 13.93 -10.87 29.69
N ALA A 279 14.51 -11.70 30.55
CA ALA A 279 13.91 -12.87 31.16
C ALA A 279 12.67 -12.49 31.98
#